data_AF-A0A964K160-F1
#
_entry.id   AF-A0A964K160-F1
#
_cell.length_a   1.000
_cell.length_b   1.000
_cell.length_c   1.000
_cell.angle_alpha   90.00
_cell.angle_beta   90.00
_cell.angle_gamma   90.00
#
_symmetry.space_group_name_H-M   'P 1'
#
loop_
_entity.id
_entity.type
_entity.pdbx_description
1 polymer ?
#
loop_
_entity_poly.entity_id
_entity_poly.type
_entity_poly.pdbx_seq_one_letter_code
_entity_poly.pdbx_strand_id
1 'polypeptide(L)'
;MPILRLTVFFTALLVASLAHAALEIEISGGSAQQVPVVIVPFFQTGTSADNISNIIAADLKRSGLFRVLEIGGVSSRPADISQIKYAEWLALQAQAMAVGKVETLPGNRLNVTFQLADVLKQTQLT
;
A
#
# COMPACT_ATOMS: atom_id res chain seq x y z
N MET A 1 15.11 64.13 -9.69
CA MET A 1 15.87 62.86 -9.70
C MET A 1 15.01 61.66 -10.15
N PRO A 2 14.39 61.69 -11.35
CA PRO A 2 13.62 60.55 -11.87
C PRO A 2 14.52 59.42 -12.41
N ILE A 3 15.68 59.79 -12.98
CA ILE A 3 16.66 58.86 -13.56
C ILE A 3 17.24 57.95 -12.47
N LEU A 4 17.59 58.49 -11.29
CA LEU A 4 18.11 57.70 -10.17
C LEU A 4 17.10 56.64 -9.68
N ARG A 5 15.81 56.98 -9.64
CA ARG A 5 14.75 56.05 -9.25
C ARG A 5 14.54 54.95 -10.29
N LEU A 6 14.63 55.29 -11.56
CA LEU A 6 14.52 54.33 -12.66
C LEU A 6 15.70 53.36 -12.66
N THR A 7 16.92 53.84 -12.42
CA THR A 7 18.11 52.99 -12.29
C THR A 7 17.98 52.04 -11.11
N VAL A 8 17.56 52.52 -9.93
CA VAL A 8 17.36 51.67 -8.75
C VAL A 8 16.28 50.61 -8.98
N PHE A 9 15.18 50.98 -9.65
CA PHE A 9 14.10 50.04 -9.98
C PHE A 9 14.57 48.95 -10.96
N PHE A 10 15.33 49.33 -11.99
CA PHE A 10 15.84 48.40 -12.99
C PHE A 10 16.87 47.43 -12.39
N THR A 11 17.75 47.93 -11.51
CA THR A 11 18.69 47.09 -10.76
C THR A 11 17.98 46.11 -9.83
N ALA A 12 16.93 46.55 -9.13
CA ALA A 12 16.15 45.66 -8.26
C ALA A 12 15.45 44.53 -9.05
N LEU A 13 14.96 44.81 -10.26
CA LEU A 13 14.37 43.80 -11.14
C LEU A 13 15.38 42.74 -11.60
N LEU A 14 16.62 43.15 -11.91
CA LEU A 14 17.67 42.20 -12.31
C LEU A 14 18.04 41.26 -11.15
N VAL A 15 18.13 41.77 -9.92
CA VAL A 15 18.50 40.93 -8.76
C VAL A 15 17.40 39.92 -8.40
N ALA A 16 16.12 40.27 -8.60
CA ALA A 16 15.00 39.36 -8.36
C ALA A 16 15.01 38.12 -9.29
N SER A 17 15.58 38.25 -10.50
CA SER A 17 15.66 37.14 -11.49
C SER A 17 16.68 36.05 -11.16
N LEU A 18 17.57 36.29 -10.18
CA LEU A 18 18.61 35.35 -9.76
C LEU A 18 18.12 34.30 -8.74
N ALA A 19 16.89 34.43 -8.24
CA ALA A 19 16.32 33.49 -7.27
C ALA A 19 15.91 32.17 -7.95
N HIS A 20 16.86 31.22 -8.05
CA HIS A 20 16.60 29.86 -8.48
C HIS A 20 16.28 29.01 -7.25
N ALA A 21 15.00 28.66 -7.06
CA ALA A 21 14.61 27.66 -6.08
C ALA A 21 15.00 26.27 -6.60
N ALA A 22 16.21 25.82 -6.31
CA ALA A 22 16.63 24.45 -6.55
C ALA A 22 15.98 23.55 -5.49
N LEU A 23 14.79 23.03 -5.80
CA LEU A 23 14.12 22.04 -4.98
C LEU A 23 14.77 20.68 -5.24
N GLU A 24 15.78 20.34 -4.44
CA GLU A 24 16.38 19.01 -4.42
C GLU A 24 15.62 18.15 -3.40
N ILE A 25 14.76 17.25 -3.90
CA ILE A 25 14.10 16.26 -3.06
C ILE A 25 14.94 14.99 -3.09
N GLU A 26 15.88 14.87 -2.16
CA GLU A 26 16.57 13.61 -1.89
C GLU A 26 15.67 12.72 -1.02
N ILE A 27 15.13 11.64 -1.60
CA ILE A 27 14.42 10.61 -0.83
C ILE A 27 15.47 9.64 -0.27
N SER A 28 16.11 10.01 0.84
CA SER A 28 16.95 9.07 1.60
C SER A 28 16.05 8.12 2.41
N GLY A 29 15.70 6.97 1.83
CA GLY A 29 14.83 5.98 2.50
C GLY A 29 14.57 4.67 1.75
N GLY A 30 15.16 4.47 0.56
CA GLY A 30 14.86 3.34 -0.33
C GLY A 30 15.31 1.95 0.12
N SER A 31 15.66 1.74 1.41
CA SER A 31 16.05 0.44 1.95
C SER A 31 15.43 0.14 3.32
N ALA A 32 14.22 0.63 3.60
CA ALA A 32 13.42 -0.03 4.63
C ALA A 32 13.10 -1.45 4.13
N GLN A 33 13.58 -2.46 4.86
CA GLN A 33 13.30 -3.87 4.52
C GLN A 33 11.78 -4.06 4.48
N GLN A 34 11.24 -4.26 3.28
CA GLN A 34 9.80 -4.43 3.11
C GLN A 34 9.32 -5.73 3.77
N VAL A 35 8.22 -5.64 4.50
CA VAL A 35 7.58 -6.80 5.12
C VAL A 35 6.89 -7.62 4.03
N PRO A 36 7.26 -8.90 3.80
CA PRO A 36 6.62 -9.77 2.83
C PRO A 36 5.23 -10.17 3.33
N VAL A 37 4.19 -9.86 2.56
CA VAL A 37 2.79 -10.15 2.92
C VAL A 37 2.05 -10.89 1.84
N VAL A 38 1.14 -11.76 2.25
CA VAL A 38 0.19 -12.43 1.35
C VAL A 38 -1.19 -11.86 1.54
N ILE A 39 -1.83 -11.43 0.46
CA ILE A 39 -3.25 -11.05 0.46
C ILE A 39 -4.00 -12.11 -0.33
N VAL A 40 -4.75 -12.97 0.36
CA VAL A 40 -5.59 -13.96 -0.32
C VAL A 40 -6.78 -13.25 -0.93
N PRO A 41 -7.24 -13.64 -2.14
CA PRO A 41 -8.54 -13.22 -2.65
C PRO A 41 -9.61 -13.51 -1.61
N PHE A 42 -10.28 -12.46 -1.11
CA PHE A 42 -11.31 -12.62 -0.10
C PHE A 42 -12.42 -13.48 -0.68
N PHE A 43 -12.94 -14.39 0.13
CA PHE A 43 -14.03 -15.24 -0.29
C PHE A 43 -15.29 -14.39 -0.51
N GLN A 44 -15.94 -14.52 -1.66
CA GLN A 44 -17.09 -13.70 -2.02
C GLN A 44 -18.30 -14.59 -2.30
N THR A 45 -19.45 -14.23 -1.77
CA THR A 45 -20.73 -14.88 -2.07
C THR A 45 -21.52 -14.01 -3.05
N GLY A 46 -21.60 -14.42 -4.32
CA GLY A 46 -22.30 -13.70 -5.39
C GLY A 46 -21.37 -12.98 -6.39
N THR A 47 -21.95 -12.20 -7.30
CA THR A 47 -21.23 -11.39 -8.29
C THR A 47 -20.91 -10.01 -7.68
N SER A 48 -19.89 -9.92 -6.84
CA SER A 48 -19.38 -8.63 -6.41
C SER A 48 -18.29 -8.16 -7.38
N ALA A 49 -18.42 -6.94 -7.90
CA ALA A 49 -17.51 -6.38 -8.91
C ALA A 49 -16.18 -5.89 -8.31
N ASP A 50 -16.14 -5.68 -6.99
CA ASP A 50 -14.99 -5.09 -6.32
C ASP A 50 -14.05 -6.18 -5.79
N ASN A 51 -12.85 -6.25 -6.37
CA ASN A 51 -11.79 -7.08 -5.86
C ASN A 51 -11.09 -6.37 -4.69
N ILE A 52 -11.73 -6.43 -3.51
CA ILE A 52 -11.23 -5.83 -2.26
C ILE A 52 -9.77 -6.23 -1.99
N SER A 53 -9.39 -7.48 -2.27
CA SER A 53 -8.00 -7.94 -2.12
C SER A 53 -7.02 -7.18 -3.01
N ASN A 54 -7.41 -6.81 -4.23
CA ASN A 54 -6.57 -5.98 -5.11
C ASN A 54 -6.41 -4.56 -4.57
N ILE A 55 -7.46 -3.99 -3.99
CA ILE A 55 -7.39 -2.65 -3.36
C ILE A 55 -6.42 -2.68 -2.18
N ILE A 56 -6.57 -3.67 -1.29
CA ILE A 56 -5.65 -3.87 -0.16
C ILE A 56 -4.22 -4.03 -0.66
N ALA A 57 -3.98 -4.87 -1.68
CA ALA A 57 -2.65 -5.07 -2.23
C ALA A 57 -2.06 -3.78 -2.83
N ALA A 58 -2.86 -2.98 -3.55
CA ALA A 58 -2.42 -1.72 -4.14
C ALA A 58 -2.06 -0.68 -3.06
N ASP A 59 -2.84 -0.58 -1.99
CA ASP A 59 -2.58 0.34 -0.89
C ASP A 59 -1.32 -0.04 -0.11
N LEU A 60 -1.13 -1.33 0.18
CA LEU A 60 0.08 -1.82 0.83
C LEU A 60 1.32 -1.62 -0.04
N LYS A 61 1.25 -1.89 -1.35
CA LYS A 61 2.33 -1.59 -2.30
C LYS A 61 2.66 -0.09 -2.31
N ARG A 62 1.65 0.79 -2.32
CA ARG A 62 1.81 2.25 -2.34
C ARG A 62 2.46 2.80 -1.07
N SER A 63 2.28 2.14 0.08
CA SER A 63 2.92 2.54 1.35
C SER A 63 4.45 2.44 1.33
N GLY A 64 5.02 1.60 0.47
CA GLY A 64 6.44 1.28 0.47
C GLY A 64 6.91 0.37 1.62
N LEU A 65 6.07 0.08 2.62
CA LEU A 65 6.41 -0.74 3.80
C LEU A 65 6.29 -2.24 3.55
N PHE A 66 5.52 -2.66 2.56
CA PHE A 66 5.15 -4.05 2.33
C PHE A 66 5.51 -4.52 0.92
N ARG A 67 5.99 -5.76 0.84
CA ARG A 67 6.17 -6.49 -0.42
C ARG A 67 5.06 -7.53 -0.53
N VAL A 68 4.04 -7.24 -1.34
CA VAL A 68 2.96 -8.20 -1.60
C VAL A 68 3.49 -9.34 -2.46
N LEU A 69 3.35 -10.57 -1.98
CA LEU A 69 3.82 -11.77 -2.64
C LEU A 69 2.78 -12.28 -3.65
N GLU A 70 3.27 -12.72 -4.81
CA GLU A 70 2.43 -13.33 -5.85
C GLU A 70 2.11 -14.79 -5.48
N ILE A 71 0.84 -15.17 -5.61
CA ILE A 71 0.32 -16.47 -5.13
C ILE A 71 -0.35 -17.29 -6.25
N GLY A 72 0.00 -17.04 -7.51
CA GLY A 72 -0.58 -17.71 -8.68
C GLY A 72 -0.34 -19.24 -8.71
N GLY A 73 0.74 -19.71 -8.09
CA GLY A 73 1.06 -21.14 -7.98
C GLY A 73 0.45 -21.85 -6.77
N VAL A 74 -0.31 -21.15 -5.92
CA VAL A 74 -0.85 -21.68 -4.67
C VAL A 74 -2.33 -22.02 -4.84
N SER A 75 -2.69 -23.29 -4.61
CA SER A 75 -4.08 -23.75 -4.66
C SER A 75 -4.89 -23.40 -3.42
N SER A 76 -4.21 -23.23 -2.29
CA SER A 76 -4.79 -22.88 -0.99
C SER A 76 -5.41 -21.48 -1.00
N ARG A 77 -6.69 -21.38 -0.64
CA ARG A 77 -7.46 -20.13 -0.57
C ARG A 77 -8.27 -20.08 0.74
N PRO A 78 -7.62 -19.98 1.90
CA PRO A 78 -8.32 -19.90 3.18
C PRO A 78 -9.13 -18.61 3.26
N ALA A 79 -10.38 -18.73 3.72
CA ALA A 79 -11.29 -17.60 3.96
C ALA A 79 -11.30 -17.15 5.43
N ASP A 80 -10.67 -17.93 6.31
CA ASP A 80 -10.62 -17.72 7.76
C ASP A 80 -9.25 -18.18 8.30
N ILE A 81 -8.79 -17.59 9.41
CA ILE A 81 -7.47 -17.90 9.99
C ILE A 81 -7.34 -19.36 10.42
N SER A 82 -8.44 -19.98 10.85
CA SER A 82 -8.48 -21.40 11.23
C SER A 82 -8.19 -22.35 10.07
N GLN A 83 -8.34 -21.89 8.82
CA GLN A 83 -8.10 -22.67 7.61
C GLN A 83 -6.66 -22.53 7.09
N ILE A 84 -5.84 -21.65 7.69
CA ILE A 84 -4.49 -21.36 7.21
C ILE A 84 -3.57 -22.55 7.48
N LYS A 85 -3.01 -23.09 6.39
CA LYS A 85 -1.89 -24.04 6.44
C LYS A 85 -0.58 -23.25 6.42
N TYR A 86 -0.09 -22.84 7.60
CA TYR A 86 1.07 -21.96 7.73
C TYR A 86 2.33 -22.44 6.98
N ALA A 87 2.57 -23.74 6.90
CA ALA A 87 3.71 -24.32 6.18
C ALA A 87 3.77 -23.91 4.69
N GLU A 88 2.62 -23.81 4.02
CA GLU A 88 2.54 -23.42 2.61
C GLU A 88 2.98 -21.95 2.41
N TRP A 89 2.60 -21.07 3.35
CA TRP A 89 2.90 -19.63 3.28
C TRP A 89 4.31 -19.29 3.77
N LEU A 90 4.82 -20.06 4.74
CA LEU A 90 6.22 -20.01 5.16
C LEU A 90 7.17 -20.36 4.00
N ALA A 91 6.81 -21.33 3.15
CA ALA A 91 7.59 -21.71 1.98
C ALA A 91 7.71 -20.57 0.94
N LEU A 92 6.74 -19.65 0.92
CA LEU A 92 6.76 -18.42 0.11
C LEU A 92 7.47 -17.25 0.80
N GLN A 93 8.02 -17.48 1.99
CA GLN A 93 8.65 -16.46 2.85
C GLN A 93 7.69 -15.35 3.27
N ALA A 94 6.39 -15.65 3.39
CA ALA A 94 5.42 -14.72 3.95
C ALA A 94 5.69 -14.50 5.44
N GLN A 95 5.64 -13.24 5.89
CA GLN A 95 5.72 -12.89 7.31
C GLN A 95 4.35 -12.60 7.90
N ALA A 96 3.48 -11.97 7.11
CA ALA A 96 2.09 -11.74 7.48
C ALA A 96 1.15 -12.11 6.34
N MET A 97 -0.11 -12.38 6.68
CA MET A 97 -1.13 -12.80 5.72
C MET A 97 -2.49 -12.22 6.08
N ALA A 98 -3.23 -11.76 5.07
CA ALA A 98 -4.62 -11.34 5.21
C ALA A 98 -5.54 -12.35 4.54
N VAL A 99 -6.57 -12.77 5.29
CA VAL A 99 -7.70 -13.57 4.80
C VAL A 99 -9.00 -12.85 5.14
N GLY A 100 -10.05 -13.11 4.39
CA GLY A 100 -11.30 -12.42 4.63
C GLY A 100 -12.44 -12.88 3.74
N LYS A 101 -13.59 -12.29 4.00
CA LYS A 101 -14.86 -12.58 3.34
C LYS A 101 -15.56 -11.27 2.96
N VAL A 102 -16.24 -11.30 1.84
CA VAL A 102 -17.10 -10.23 1.36
C VAL A 102 -18.49 -10.81 1.13
N GLU A 103 -19.47 -10.28 1.86
CA GLU A 103 -20.88 -10.66 1.72
C GLU A 103 -21.66 -9.48 1.15
N THR A 104 -22.43 -9.74 0.09
CA THR A 104 -23.37 -8.75 -0.44
C THR A 104 -24.67 -8.80 0.37
N LEU A 105 -25.05 -7.66 0.92
CA LEU A 105 -26.26 -7.47 1.69
C LEU A 105 -27.34 -6.76 0.84
N PRO A 106 -28.63 -6.84 1.24
CA PRO A 106 -29.71 -6.10 0.58
C PRO A 106 -29.43 -4.59 0.51
N GLY A 107 -29.93 -3.96 -0.55
CA GLY A 107 -29.76 -2.51 -0.75
C GLY A 107 -28.34 -2.11 -1.17
N ASN A 108 -27.62 -2.99 -1.88
CA ASN A 108 -26.26 -2.73 -2.39
C ASN A 108 -25.23 -2.42 -1.30
N ARG A 109 -25.37 -3.05 -0.13
CA ARG A 109 -24.41 -2.92 0.98
C ARG A 109 -23.44 -4.10 0.95
N LEU A 110 -22.23 -3.88 1.45
CA LEU A 110 -21.23 -4.92 1.62
C LEU A 110 -20.91 -5.10 3.11
N ASN A 111 -20.78 -6.35 3.54
CA ASN A 111 -20.16 -6.71 4.80
C ASN A 111 -18.78 -7.32 4.50
N VAL A 112 -17.72 -6.65 4.93
CA VAL A 112 -16.33 -7.06 4.69
C VAL A 112 -15.70 -7.41 6.02
N THR A 113 -15.30 -8.67 6.18
CA THR A 113 -14.59 -9.15 7.38
C THR A 113 -13.20 -9.62 6.98
N PHE A 114 -12.18 -9.26 7.75
CA PHE A 114 -10.82 -9.73 7.54
C PHE A 114 -10.16 -10.13 8.85
N GLN A 115 -9.15 -11.00 8.72
CA GLN A 115 -8.30 -11.43 9.81
C GLN A 115 -6.84 -11.37 9.34
N LEU A 116 -5.97 -10.95 10.23
CA LEU A 116 -4.54 -10.84 9.97
C LEU A 116 -3.81 -11.94 10.74
N ALA A 117 -2.96 -12.68 10.04
CA ALA A 117 -2.14 -13.73 10.62
C ALA A 117 -0.66 -13.33 10.62
N ASP A 118 0.02 -13.56 11.74
CA ASP A 118 1.47 -13.64 11.82
C ASP A 118 1.85 -15.05 11.35
N VAL A 119 2.46 -15.15 10.17
CA VAL A 119 2.78 -16.45 9.55
C VAL A 119 3.94 -17.12 10.27
N LEU A 120 4.87 -16.33 10.84
CA LEU A 120 6.04 -16.82 11.55
C LEU A 120 5.66 -17.40 12.91
N LYS A 121 4.83 -16.67 13.66
CA LYS A 121 4.35 -17.08 14.99
C LYS A 121 3.16 -18.03 14.91
N GLN A 122 2.52 -18.12 13.74
CA GLN A 122 1.32 -18.92 13.50
C GLN A 122 0.15 -18.51 14.39
N THR A 123 -0.02 -17.20 14.59
CA THR A 123 -1.03 -16.61 15.46
C THR A 123 -1.81 -15.52 14.74
N GLN A 124 -3.02 -15.22 15.23
CA GLN A 124 -3.73 -14.01 14.83
C GLN A 124 -3.02 -12.76 15.36
N LEU A 125 -2.94 -11.73 14.51
CA LEU A 125 -2.56 -10.38 14.92
C LEU A 125 -3.81 -9.69 15.48
N THR A 126 -3.71 -9.17 16.71
CA THR A 126 -4.78 -8.46 17.45
C THR A 126 -4.52 -6.98 17.52
#